data_AF-A0A9D1I5B4-F1
#
_entry.id   AF-A0A9D1I5B4-F1
#
_cell.length_a   1.000
_cell.length_b   1.000
_cell.length_c   1.000
_cell.angle_alpha   90.00
_cell.angle_beta   90.00
_cell.angle_gamma   90.00
#
_symmetry.space_group_name_H-M   'P 1'
#
loop_
_entity.id
_entity.type
_entity.pdbx_description
1 polymer ?
#
loop_
_entity_poly.entity_id
_entity_poly.type
_entity_poly.pdbx_seq_one_letter_code
_entity_poly.pdbx_strand_id
1 'polypeptide(L)'
;MPQADKNDKTALQAGTNTRGRDGKLVSMQIRDYLDLLSSDAPAPGGGSVSALSAAQGAALVAMVCELTIPKEKYAQYKDLCTLVRTEITKVRDQLIEGIDRDTEAYSRVSAAFKMAKDTDEQKKARSEAIQKATAEATRVPYETMEICLKGLDITAEIVGRSNPNAASDLGVAALNLLAGLKGAYMNVMINLPGIKDEKIREEFDNAAGMVKEAEAKAADIYSKVMAAL
;
A
#
# COMPACT_ATOMS: atom_id res chain seq x y z
N MET A 1 -23.07 56.25 19.54
CA MET A 1 -23.41 54.81 19.40
C MET A 1 -22.93 54.34 18.03
N PRO A 2 -22.28 53.19 17.86
CA PRO A 2 -21.43 52.41 18.77
C PRO A 2 -19.98 52.26 18.22
N GLN A 3 -19.12 51.69 19.07
CA GLN A 3 -17.69 51.49 18.90
C GLN A 3 -17.35 50.44 17.83
N ALA A 4 -16.30 50.69 17.05
CA ALA A 4 -15.66 49.65 16.24
C ALA A 4 -14.86 48.75 17.17
N ASP A 5 -15.39 47.54 17.39
CA ASP A 5 -14.80 46.54 18.27
C ASP A 5 -13.49 46.01 17.67
N LYS A 6 -12.41 46.20 18.44
CA LYS A 6 -11.09 45.63 18.20
C LYS A 6 -11.12 44.21 18.76
N ASN A 7 -11.60 43.24 18.00
CA ASN A 7 -11.31 41.82 18.20
C ASN A 7 -11.87 40.98 17.04
N ASP A 8 -11.17 40.99 15.91
CA ASP A 8 -11.19 39.81 15.04
C ASP A 8 -9.83 39.12 15.18
N LYS A 9 -9.70 38.40 16.30
CA LYS A 9 -8.62 37.43 16.56
C LYS A 9 -9.14 36.02 16.34
N THR A 10 -9.90 35.81 15.27
CA THR A 10 -10.12 34.48 14.70
C THR A 10 -9.14 34.24 13.55
N ALA A 11 -7.86 34.49 13.82
CA ALA A 11 -6.82 33.76 13.11
C ALA A 11 -7.01 32.29 13.48
N LEU A 12 -7.52 31.51 12.53
CA LEU A 12 -7.45 30.06 12.57
C LEU A 12 -6.03 29.70 13.04
N GLN A 13 -5.94 29.13 14.24
CA GLN A 13 -4.83 28.27 14.57
C GLN A 13 -4.97 27.04 13.67
N ALA A 14 -4.48 27.15 12.44
CA ALA A 14 -4.11 26.02 11.61
C ALA A 14 -2.92 25.34 12.30
N GLY A 15 -3.24 24.59 13.36
CA GLY A 15 -2.32 23.68 14.01
C GLY A 15 -1.91 22.64 12.97
N THR A 16 -0.62 22.63 12.69
CA THR A 16 0.15 21.68 11.89
C THR A 16 -0.06 20.23 12.32
N ASN A 17 -1.22 19.65 12.05
CA ASN A 17 -1.41 18.21 12.17
C ASN A 17 -1.37 17.60 10.77
N THR A 18 -0.16 17.39 10.28
CA THR A 18 0.15 16.84 8.95
C THR A 18 -0.20 15.35 8.82
N ARG A 19 -0.92 14.76 9.78
CA ARG A 19 -1.33 13.35 9.82
C ARG A 19 -2.69 13.19 10.52
N GLY A 20 -3.36 12.05 10.31
CA GLY A 20 -4.71 11.78 10.85
C GLY A 20 -4.78 11.72 12.38
N ARG A 21 -5.96 11.39 12.94
CA ARG A 21 -6.26 11.45 14.40
C ARG A 21 -5.23 10.77 15.31
N ASP A 22 -4.53 9.74 14.83
CA ASP A 22 -3.50 9.00 15.58
C ASP A 22 -2.09 9.18 15.02
N GLY A 23 -1.86 10.20 14.17
CA GLY A 23 -0.60 10.40 13.47
C GLY A 23 -0.37 9.42 12.30
N LYS A 24 -1.41 8.73 11.85
CA LYS A 24 -1.38 7.75 10.74
C LYS A 24 -2.02 8.31 9.47
N LEU A 25 -1.53 7.87 8.31
CA LEU A 25 -2.07 8.25 6.99
C LEU A 25 -3.45 7.66 6.76
N VAL A 26 -3.64 6.40 7.17
CA VAL A 26 -4.91 5.66 7.01
C VAL A 26 -6.08 6.35 7.73
N SER A 27 -5.79 7.14 8.77
CA SER A 27 -6.80 7.86 9.56
C SER A 27 -7.18 9.23 8.97
N MET A 28 -6.62 9.61 7.81
CA MET A 28 -6.91 10.89 7.14
C MET A 28 -8.16 10.81 6.27
N GLN A 29 -8.81 11.96 6.04
CA GLN A 29 -9.80 12.06 4.98
C GLN A 29 -9.10 12.03 3.61
N ILE A 30 -9.76 11.46 2.59
CA ILE A 30 -9.17 11.29 1.26
C ILE A 30 -8.70 12.63 0.67
N ARG A 31 -9.47 13.72 0.86
CA ARG A 31 -9.07 15.06 0.39
C ARG A 31 -7.77 15.52 1.05
N ASP A 32 -7.70 15.46 2.37
CA ASP A 32 -6.51 15.87 3.13
C ASP A 32 -5.29 15.00 2.78
N TYR A 33 -5.49 13.70 2.56
CA TYR A 33 -4.44 12.80 2.10
C TYR A 33 -3.90 13.20 0.73
N LEU A 34 -4.78 13.51 -0.23
CA LEU A 34 -4.38 13.93 -1.58
C LEU A 34 -3.67 15.30 -1.55
N ASP A 35 -4.16 16.24 -0.74
CA ASP A 35 -3.52 17.54 -0.54
C ASP A 35 -2.09 17.35 0.01
N LEU A 36 -1.92 16.50 1.03
CA LEU A 36 -0.61 16.17 1.60
C LEU A 36 0.30 15.45 0.58
N LEU A 37 -0.22 14.47 -0.16
CA LEU A 37 0.52 13.73 -1.19
C LEU A 37 1.03 14.64 -2.31
N SER A 38 0.28 15.70 -2.63
CA SER A 38 0.63 16.68 -3.67
C SER A 38 1.50 17.85 -3.18
N SER A 39 1.90 17.84 -1.90
CA SER A 39 2.69 18.90 -1.27
C SER A 39 4.21 18.70 -1.42
N ASP A 40 5.00 19.56 -0.78
CA ASP A 40 6.46 19.44 -0.64
C ASP A 40 6.88 18.55 0.55
N ALA A 41 5.91 17.96 1.27
CA ALA A 41 6.18 17.02 2.34
C ALA A 41 6.94 15.79 1.81
N PRO A 42 7.94 15.28 2.54
CA PRO A 42 8.77 14.18 2.06
C PRO A 42 8.06 12.81 2.09
N ALA A 43 6.89 12.72 2.74
CA ALA A 43 6.02 11.55 2.78
C ALA A 43 4.57 12.02 3.04
N PRO A 44 3.53 11.30 2.56
CA PRO A 44 3.57 10.00 1.89
C PRO A 44 4.17 10.07 0.47
N GLY A 45 4.72 8.95 0.01
CA GLY A 45 5.30 8.82 -1.32
C GLY A 45 4.72 7.64 -2.11
N GLY A 46 5.42 7.24 -3.17
CA GLY A 46 4.98 6.18 -4.09
C GLY A 46 4.75 4.82 -3.41
N GLY A 47 5.52 4.45 -2.40
CA GLY A 47 5.32 3.20 -1.65
C GLY A 47 3.98 3.17 -0.91
N SER A 48 3.68 4.25 -0.17
CA SER A 48 2.39 4.44 0.52
C SER A 48 1.21 4.42 -0.46
N VAL A 49 1.33 5.05 -1.62
CA VAL A 49 0.32 5.01 -2.70
C VAL A 49 0.15 3.60 -3.27
N SER A 50 1.25 2.86 -3.44
CA SER A 50 1.23 1.49 -3.95
C SER A 50 0.45 0.55 -3.01
N ALA A 51 0.73 0.64 -1.71
CA ALA A 51 0.02 -0.12 -0.68
C ALA A 51 -1.48 0.25 -0.64
N LEU A 52 -1.81 1.54 -0.71
CA LEU A 52 -3.20 2.01 -0.75
C LEU A 52 -3.96 1.51 -1.98
N SER A 53 -3.37 1.59 -3.18
CA SER A 53 -3.96 1.07 -4.42
C SER A 53 -4.31 -0.40 -4.29
N ALA A 54 -3.38 -1.22 -3.80
CA ALA A 54 -3.60 -2.64 -3.59
C ALA A 54 -4.66 -2.92 -2.51
N ALA A 55 -4.68 -2.15 -1.42
CA ALA A 55 -5.69 -2.27 -0.36
C ALA A 55 -7.10 -2.03 -0.89
N GLN A 56 -7.28 -1.05 -1.78
CA GLN A 56 -8.54 -0.82 -2.47
C GLN A 56 -8.94 -2.02 -3.34
N GLY A 57 -7.98 -2.64 -4.03
CA GLY A 57 -8.22 -3.86 -4.82
C GLY A 57 -8.71 -5.02 -3.94
N ALA A 58 -8.00 -5.30 -2.83
CA ALA A 58 -8.41 -6.31 -1.87
C ALA A 58 -9.81 -6.04 -1.25
N ALA A 59 -10.13 -4.76 -1.00
CA ALA A 59 -11.45 -4.37 -0.51
C ALA A 59 -12.58 -4.62 -1.53
N LEU A 60 -12.34 -4.42 -2.83
CA LEU A 60 -13.32 -4.75 -3.88
C LEU A 60 -13.63 -6.25 -3.93
N VAL A 61 -12.61 -7.11 -3.83
CA VAL A 61 -12.80 -8.57 -3.74
C VAL A 61 -13.65 -8.93 -2.52
N ALA A 62 -13.36 -8.36 -1.35
CA ALA A 62 -14.17 -8.57 -0.15
C ALA A 62 -15.63 -8.13 -0.35
N MET A 63 -15.85 -6.98 -1.00
CA MET A 63 -17.19 -6.49 -1.35
C MET A 63 -17.94 -7.49 -2.25
N VAL A 64 -17.28 -8.03 -3.28
CA VAL A 64 -17.89 -9.03 -4.18
C VAL A 64 -18.32 -10.28 -3.42
N CYS A 65 -17.50 -10.76 -2.48
CA CYS A 65 -17.88 -11.86 -1.60
C CYS A 65 -19.11 -11.49 -0.73
N GLU A 66 -19.12 -10.31 -0.13
CA GLU A 66 -20.23 -9.84 0.72
C GLU A 66 -21.54 -9.70 -0.06
N LEU A 67 -21.48 -9.31 -1.34
CA LEU A 67 -22.64 -9.27 -2.22
C LEU A 67 -23.13 -10.65 -2.68
N THR A 68 -22.27 -11.67 -2.57
CA THR A 68 -22.56 -13.04 -3.03
C THR A 68 -23.12 -13.91 -1.91
N ILE A 69 -22.48 -13.93 -0.74
CA ILE A 69 -22.77 -14.82 0.41
C ILE A 69 -24.25 -14.86 0.83
N PRO A 70 -24.99 -13.74 0.95
CA PRO A 70 -26.37 -13.76 1.45
C PRO A 70 -27.41 -14.10 0.37
N LYS A 71 -27.01 -14.36 -0.88
CA LYS A 71 -27.95 -14.58 -1.99
C LYS A 71 -28.15 -16.07 -2.26
N GLU A 72 -29.38 -16.56 -2.04
CA GLU A 72 -29.75 -17.97 -2.29
C GLU A 72 -29.43 -18.44 -3.73
N LYS A 73 -29.57 -17.56 -4.73
CA LYS A 73 -29.21 -17.87 -6.13
C LYS A 73 -27.72 -18.19 -6.36
N TYR A 74 -26.86 -17.92 -5.37
CA TYR A 74 -25.42 -18.17 -5.41
C TYR A 74 -24.96 -19.08 -4.26
N ALA A 75 -25.88 -19.86 -3.66
CA ALA A 75 -25.58 -20.73 -2.54
C ALA A 75 -24.43 -21.72 -2.82
N GLN A 76 -24.27 -22.16 -4.08
CA GLN A 76 -23.16 -23.04 -4.50
C GLN A 76 -21.76 -22.40 -4.36
N TYR A 77 -21.67 -21.07 -4.26
CA TYR A 77 -20.40 -20.34 -4.10
C TYR A 77 -20.20 -19.81 -2.67
N LYS A 78 -21.16 -20.03 -1.77
CA LYS A 78 -21.18 -19.41 -0.44
C LYS A 78 -19.94 -19.76 0.40
N ASP A 79 -19.56 -21.03 0.44
CA ASP A 79 -18.42 -21.49 1.25
C ASP A 79 -17.09 -20.94 0.71
N LEU A 80 -16.91 -20.99 -0.61
CA LEU A 80 -15.75 -20.39 -1.29
C LEU A 80 -15.66 -18.89 -1.01
N CYS A 81 -16.76 -18.15 -1.21
CA CYS A 81 -16.78 -16.70 -0.97
C CYS A 81 -16.56 -16.36 0.50
N THR A 82 -16.98 -17.20 1.44
CA THR A 82 -16.73 -17.00 2.88
C THR A 82 -15.25 -17.16 3.22
N LEU A 83 -14.61 -18.19 2.65
CA LEU A 83 -13.16 -18.41 2.80
C LEU A 83 -12.37 -17.25 2.17
N VAL A 84 -12.69 -16.90 0.93
CA VAL A 84 -12.00 -15.84 0.19
C VAL A 84 -12.18 -14.48 0.87
N ARG A 85 -13.38 -14.16 1.36
CA ARG A 85 -13.61 -12.94 2.15
C ARG A 85 -12.66 -12.86 3.36
N THR A 86 -12.46 -13.98 4.04
CA THR A 86 -11.58 -14.04 5.22
C THR A 86 -10.12 -13.81 4.83
N GLU A 87 -9.62 -14.49 3.81
CA GLU A 87 -8.23 -14.37 3.38
C GLU A 87 -7.92 -13.01 2.75
N ILE A 88 -8.80 -12.48 1.90
CA ILE A 88 -8.58 -11.18 1.27
C ILE A 88 -8.71 -10.01 2.24
N THR A 89 -9.50 -10.18 3.32
CA THR A 89 -9.55 -9.19 4.40
C THR A 89 -8.21 -9.11 5.12
N LYS A 90 -7.53 -10.24 5.35
CA LYS A 90 -6.16 -10.23 5.92
C LYS A 90 -5.19 -9.51 4.99
N VAL A 91 -5.25 -9.80 3.68
CA VAL A 91 -4.43 -9.10 2.66
C VAL A 91 -4.68 -7.60 2.70
N ARG A 92 -5.95 -7.17 2.73
CA ARG A 92 -6.32 -5.75 2.84
C ARG A 92 -5.71 -5.11 4.08
N ASP A 93 -5.84 -5.74 5.25
CA ASP A 93 -5.37 -5.18 6.51
C ASP A 93 -3.83 -5.08 6.54
N GLN A 94 -3.12 -6.08 6.01
CA GLN A 94 -1.66 -6.02 5.83
C GLN A 94 -1.24 -4.88 4.88
N LEU A 95 -1.99 -4.63 3.81
CA LEU A 95 -1.73 -3.52 2.88
C LEU A 95 -2.01 -2.15 3.52
N ILE A 96 -3.06 -2.05 4.37
CA ILE A 96 -3.33 -0.84 5.15
C ILE A 96 -2.16 -0.53 6.09
N GLU A 97 -1.63 -1.54 6.78
CA GLU A 97 -0.41 -1.38 7.60
C GLU A 97 0.79 -0.94 6.76
N GLY A 98 0.91 -1.46 5.53
CA GLY A 98 1.94 -1.09 4.56
C GLY A 98 1.99 0.42 4.25
N ILE A 99 0.84 1.10 4.25
CA ILE A 99 0.74 2.55 3.99
C ILE A 99 1.57 3.34 5.00
N ASP A 100 1.39 3.07 6.30
CA ASP A 100 2.12 3.79 7.34
C ASP A 100 3.58 3.30 7.44
N ARG A 101 3.81 1.98 7.29
CA ARG A 101 5.15 1.38 7.38
C ARG A 101 6.13 1.97 6.36
N ASP A 102 5.66 2.30 5.16
CA ASP A 102 6.48 2.96 4.12
C ASP A 102 6.96 4.34 4.59
N THR A 103 6.04 5.16 5.11
CA THR A 103 6.35 6.49 5.63
C THR A 103 7.28 6.43 6.84
N GLU A 104 7.09 5.46 7.73
CA GLU A 104 7.98 5.23 8.88
C GLU A 104 9.37 4.79 8.45
N ALA A 105 9.48 3.88 7.47
CA ALA A 105 10.76 3.42 6.95
C ALA A 105 11.54 4.54 6.26
N TYR A 106 10.87 5.36 5.45
CA TYR A 106 11.46 6.58 4.88
C TYR A 106 11.97 7.53 5.97
N SER A 107 11.18 7.73 7.04
CA SER A 107 11.56 8.59 8.17
C SER A 107 12.83 8.08 8.86
N ARG A 108 12.98 6.77 9.02
CA ARG A 108 14.20 6.13 9.57
C ARG A 108 15.42 6.36 8.69
N VAL A 109 15.27 6.21 7.37
CA VAL A 109 16.36 6.51 6.41
C VAL A 109 16.77 7.98 6.52
N SER A 110 15.81 8.90 6.48
CA SER A 110 16.07 10.34 6.62
C SER A 110 16.79 10.69 7.93
N ALA A 111 16.37 10.10 9.05
CA ALA A 111 17.02 10.27 10.34
C ALA A 111 18.47 9.75 10.36
N ALA A 112 18.73 8.58 9.77
CA ALA A 112 20.08 8.03 9.66
C ALA A 112 21.01 8.94 8.85
N PHE A 113 20.51 9.55 7.77
CA PHE A 113 21.30 10.51 6.99
C PHE A 113 21.65 11.80 7.75
N LYS A 114 20.83 12.19 8.74
CA LYS A 114 21.02 13.38 9.59
C LYS A 114 21.95 13.18 10.78
N MET A 115 22.38 11.95 11.07
CA MET A 115 23.32 11.67 12.16
C MET A 115 24.65 12.42 11.97
N ALA A 116 25.31 12.75 13.09
CA ALA A 116 26.62 13.40 13.12
C ALA A 116 27.70 12.58 12.38
N LYS A 117 28.74 13.25 11.90
CA LYS A 117 29.77 12.65 11.04
C LYS A 117 31.16 13.27 11.22
N ASP A 118 31.40 13.87 12.38
CA ASP A 118 32.61 14.66 12.66
C ASP A 118 33.77 13.76 13.12
N THR A 119 33.47 12.69 13.88
CA THR A 119 34.46 11.68 14.30
C THR A 119 34.36 10.39 13.50
N ASP A 120 35.39 9.55 13.56
CA ASP A 120 35.37 8.26 12.85
C ASP A 120 34.36 7.28 13.45
N GLU A 121 34.15 7.31 14.78
CA GLU A 121 33.10 6.56 15.46
C GLU A 121 31.72 7.01 14.99
N GLN A 122 31.50 8.32 14.86
CA GLN A 122 30.24 8.87 14.35
C GLN A 122 30.00 8.48 12.89
N LYS A 123 31.02 8.56 12.03
CA LYS A 123 30.93 8.11 10.63
C LYS A 123 30.57 6.63 10.54
N LYS A 124 31.19 5.79 11.38
CA LYS A 124 30.90 4.36 11.43
C LYS A 124 29.46 4.09 11.86
N ALA A 125 29.03 4.65 12.99
CA ALA A 125 27.66 4.49 13.49
C ALA A 125 26.61 5.01 12.50
N ARG A 126 26.88 6.14 11.84
CA ARG A 126 26.04 6.69 10.78
C ARG A 126 25.95 5.75 9.57
N SER A 127 27.07 5.19 9.12
CA SER A 127 27.08 4.24 8.00
C SER A 127 26.27 2.98 8.33
N GLU A 128 26.43 2.42 9.53
CA GLU A 128 25.66 1.26 9.99
C GLU A 128 24.16 1.55 10.06
N ALA A 129 23.78 2.71 10.62
CA ALA A 129 22.39 3.14 10.70
C ALA A 129 21.76 3.32 9.31
N ILE A 130 22.49 3.91 8.35
CA ILE A 130 22.01 4.05 6.96
C ILE A 130 21.80 2.68 6.33
N GLN A 131 22.76 1.74 6.46
CA GLN A 131 22.62 0.41 5.88
C GLN A 131 21.41 -0.34 6.44
N LYS A 132 21.22 -0.31 7.77
CA LYS A 132 20.07 -0.93 8.42
C LYS A 132 18.75 -0.30 7.96
N ALA A 133 18.66 1.03 7.96
CA ALA A 133 17.45 1.73 7.58
C ALA A 133 17.10 1.51 6.10
N THR A 134 18.08 1.51 5.19
CA THR A 134 17.86 1.24 3.76
C THR A 134 17.39 -0.19 3.52
N ALA A 135 17.96 -1.18 4.23
CA ALA A 135 17.51 -2.57 4.15
C ALA A 135 16.04 -2.71 4.60
N GLU A 136 15.68 -2.10 5.73
CA GLU A 136 14.28 -2.07 6.19
C GLU A 136 13.35 -1.35 5.21
N ALA A 137 13.77 -0.21 4.66
CA ALA A 137 13.00 0.54 3.66
C ALA A 137 12.87 -0.17 2.32
N THR A 138 13.76 -1.12 2.00
CA THR A 138 13.63 -2.00 0.83
C THR A 138 12.68 -3.16 1.11
N ARG A 139 12.68 -3.67 2.36
CA ARG A 139 11.83 -4.80 2.76
C ARG A 139 10.33 -4.46 2.78
N VAL A 140 9.95 -3.25 3.20
CA VAL A 140 8.53 -2.83 3.21
C VAL A 140 7.85 -2.93 1.84
N PRO A 141 8.39 -2.34 0.75
CA PRO A 141 7.79 -2.50 -0.58
C PRO A 141 7.93 -3.94 -1.10
N TYR A 142 8.99 -4.68 -0.76
CA TYR A 142 9.10 -6.09 -1.16
C TYR A 142 7.96 -6.95 -0.56
N GLU A 143 7.70 -6.83 0.74
CA GLU A 143 6.56 -7.48 1.41
C GLU A 143 5.23 -7.02 0.80
N THR A 144 5.11 -5.75 0.41
CA THR A 144 3.93 -5.24 -0.29
C THR A 144 3.72 -5.98 -1.62
N MET A 145 4.78 -6.30 -2.37
CA MET A 145 4.68 -7.11 -3.59
C MET A 145 4.16 -8.51 -3.30
N GLU A 146 4.70 -9.18 -2.27
CA GLU A 146 4.25 -10.53 -1.88
C GLU A 146 2.76 -10.54 -1.51
N ILE A 147 2.32 -9.55 -0.74
CA ILE A 147 0.92 -9.41 -0.32
C ILE A 147 0.01 -9.12 -1.54
N CYS A 148 0.45 -8.27 -2.48
CA CYS A 148 -0.30 -8.01 -3.71
C CYS A 148 -0.44 -9.27 -4.57
N LEU A 149 0.62 -10.06 -4.70
CA LEU A 149 0.60 -11.31 -5.46
C LEU A 149 -0.36 -12.32 -4.85
N LYS A 150 -0.32 -12.49 -3.52
CA LYS A 150 -1.32 -13.30 -2.78
C LYS A 150 -2.75 -12.79 -3.02
N GLY A 151 -2.95 -11.47 -3.07
CA GLY A 151 -4.24 -10.87 -3.40
C GLY A 151 -4.73 -11.25 -4.80
N LEU A 152 -3.84 -11.28 -5.80
CA LEU A 152 -4.18 -11.71 -7.16
C LEU A 152 -4.55 -13.19 -7.21
N ASP A 153 -3.83 -14.06 -6.49
CA ASP A 153 -4.17 -15.48 -6.38
C ASP A 153 -5.58 -15.67 -5.82
N ILE A 154 -5.88 -15.03 -4.70
CA ILE A 154 -7.21 -15.09 -4.08
C ILE A 154 -8.29 -14.52 -5.00
N THR A 155 -8.00 -13.43 -5.73
CA THR A 155 -8.94 -12.85 -6.68
C THR A 155 -9.29 -13.84 -7.79
N ALA A 156 -8.29 -14.53 -8.35
CA ALA A 156 -8.49 -15.53 -9.40
C ALA A 156 -9.40 -16.69 -8.95
N GLU A 157 -9.44 -16.99 -7.65
CA GLU A 157 -10.32 -18.04 -7.12
C GLU A 157 -11.82 -17.71 -7.25
N ILE A 158 -12.25 -16.44 -7.32
CA ILE A 158 -13.68 -16.12 -7.32
C ILE A 158 -14.20 -15.56 -8.65
N VAL A 159 -13.33 -15.39 -9.64
CA VAL A 159 -13.74 -15.03 -11.01
C VAL A 159 -14.64 -16.13 -11.58
N GLY A 160 -15.84 -15.75 -12.02
CA GLY A 160 -16.87 -16.69 -12.52
C GLY A 160 -17.53 -17.55 -11.43
N ARG A 161 -17.16 -17.37 -10.16
CA ARG A 161 -17.68 -18.13 -9.01
C ARG A 161 -18.22 -17.20 -7.91
N SER A 162 -18.87 -16.13 -8.34
CA SER A 162 -19.42 -15.08 -7.49
C SER A 162 -20.63 -14.43 -8.18
N ASN A 163 -21.22 -13.40 -7.57
CA ASN A 163 -22.29 -12.60 -8.19
C ASN A 163 -21.80 -11.95 -9.51
N PRO A 164 -22.30 -12.36 -10.70
CA PRO A 164 -21.84 -11.83 -11.99
C PRO A 164 -22.10 -10.33 -12.15
N ASN A 165 -23.09 -9.75 -11.45
CA ASN A 165 -23.35 -8.32 -11.51
C ASN A 165 -22.24 -7.47 -10.88
N ALA A 166 -21.30 -8.10 -10.15
CA ALA A 166 -20.13 -7.46 -9.57
C ALA A 166 -18.82 -7.97 -10.22
N ALA A 167 -18.90 -8.61 -11.39
CA ALA A 167 -17.72 -9.15 -12.07
C ALA A 167 -16.72 -8.05 -12.47
N SER A 168 -17.18 -6.87 -12.87
CA SER A 168 -16.32 -5.72 -13.18
C SER A 168 -15.45 -5.31 -12.00
N ASP A 169 -15.97 -5.43 -10.76
CA ASP A 169 -15.24 -5.07 -9.54
C ASP A 169 -14.02 -5.98 -9.32
N LEU A 170 -14.11 -7.26 -9.74
CA LEU A 170 -12.96 -8.19 -9.71
C LEU A 170 -11.90 -7.81 -10.76
N GLY A 171 -12.32 -7.29 -11.91
CA GLY A 171 -11.41 -6.76 -12.92
C GLY A 171 -10.63 -5.55 -12.40
N VAL A 172 -11.34 -4.58 -11.81
CA VAL A 172 -10.71 -3.41 -11.17
C VAL A 172 -9.81 -3.83 -10.01
N ALA A 173 -10.24 -4.79 -9.19
CA ALA A 173 -9.44 -5.32 -8.10
C ALA A 173 -8.07 -5.84 -8.56
N ALA A 174 -8.06 -6.65 -9.62
CA ALA A 174 -6.82 -7.19 -10.19
C ALA A 174 -5.91 -6.09 -10.75
N LEU A 175 -6.47 -5.06 -11.40
CA LEU A 175 -5.68 -3.92 -11.89
C LEU A 175 -5.06 -3.12 -10.73
N ASN A 176 -5.82 -2.90 -9.66
CA ASN A 176 -5.35 -2.18 -8.48
C ASN A 176 -4.24 -2.93 -7.73
N LEU A 177 -4.38 -4.25 -7.58
CA LEU A 177 -3.35 -5.12 -7.00
C LEU A 177 -2.09 -5.15 -7.87
N LEU A 178 -2.23 -5.22 -9.20
CA LEU A 178 -1.10 -5.16 -10.14
C LEU A 178 -0.39 -3.80 -10.07
N ALA A 179 -1.14 -2.70 -10.03
CA ALA A 179 -0.59 -1.36 -9.90
C ALA A 179 0.19 -1.21 -8.59
N GLY A 180 -0.37 -1.68 -7.47
CA GLY A 180 0.31 -1.70 -6.19
C GLY A 180 1.59 -2.53 -6.20
N LEU A 181 1.58 -3.72 -6.80
CA LEU A 181 2.76 -4.57 -6.92
C LEU A 181 3.87 -3.91 -7.76
N LYS A 182 3.52 -3.36 -8.93
CA LYS A 182 4.48 -2.68 -9.82
C LYS A 182 5.03 -1.40 -9.20
N GLY A 183 4.17 -0.64 -8.51
CA GLY A 183 4.61 0.55 -7.77
C GLY A 183 5.56 0.19 -6.64
N ALA A 184 5.25 -0.86 -5.87
CA ALA A 184 6.13 -1.37 -4.82
C ALA A 184 7.47 -1.87 -5.39
N TYR A 185 7.46 -2.58 -6.52
CA TYR A 185 8.68 -2.98 -7.22
C TYR A 185 9.60 -1.80 -7.54
N MET A 186 9.06 -0.69 -8.04
CA MET A 186 9.87 0.52 -8.30
C MET A 186 10.52 1.07 -7.03
N ASN A 187 9.84 0.96 -5.87
CA ASN A 187 10.38 1.37 -4.57
C ASN A 187 11.45 0.38 -4.05
N VAL A 188 11.35 -0.92 -4.35
CA VAL A 188 12.45 -1.87 -4.12
C VAL A 188 13.66 -1.47 -4.96
N MET A 189 13.45 -1.24 -6.26
CA MET A 189 14.54 -0.96 -7.20
C MET A 189 15.28 0.35 -6.92
N ILE A 190 14.61 1.37 -6.39
CA ILE A 190 15.28 2.64 -6.04
C ILE A 190 16.12 2.52 -4.75
N ASN A 191 15.73 1.64 -3.83
CA ASN A 191 16.44 1.46 -2.56
C ASN A 191 17.60 0.45 -2.67
N LEU A 192 17.47 -0.56 -3.53
CA LEU A 192 18.43 -1.66 -3.68
C LEU A 192 19.89 -1.21 -3.91
N PRO A 193 20.19 -0.18 -4.74
CA PRO A 193 21.57 0.32 -4.90
C PRO A 193 22.20 0.86 -3.62
N GLY A 194 21.39 1.24 -2.63
CA GLY A 194 21.85 1.74 -1.33
C GLY A 194 22.28 0.64 -0.35
N ILE A 195 22.02 -0.63 -0.66
CA ILE A 195 22.40 -1.79 0.16
C ILE A 195 23.75 -2.33 -0.31
N LYS A 196 24.71 -2.41 0.60
CA LYS A 196 26.07 -2.92 0.33
C LYS A 196 26.24 -4.40 0.61
N ASP A 197 25.47 -4.93 1.56
CA ASP A 197 25.55 -6.34 1.95
C ASP A 197 24.87 -7.20 0.89
N GLU A 198 25.66 -8.06 0.24
CA GLU A 198 25.16 -8.92 -0.83
C GLU A 198 24.10 -9.92 -0.35
N LYS A 199 24.25 -10.45 0.87
CA LYS A 199 23.28 -11.40 1.42
C LYS A 199 21.91 -10.76 1.66
N ILE A 200 21.91 -9.47 2.01
CA ILE A 200 20.66 -8.71 2.15
C ILE A 200 20.05 -8.43 0.77
N ARG A 201 20.87 -8.20 -0.26
CA ARG A 201 20.38 -7.99 -1.63
C ARG A 201 19.71 -9.24 -2.20
N GLU A 202 20.27 -10.42 -1.93
CA GLU A 202 19.73 -11.73 -2.33
C GLU A 202 18.29 -11.95 -1.82
N GLU A 203 17.88 -11.35 -0.70
CA GLU A 203 16.50 -11.42 -0.20
C GLU A 203 15.48 -10.84 -1.20
N PHE A 204 15.90 -9.99 -2.13
CA PHE A 204 15.04 -9.27 -3.06
C PHE A 204 15.12 -9.77 -4.52
N ASP A 205 15.92 -10.81 -4.80
CA ASP A 205 16.20 -11.27 -6.17
C ASP A 205 14.95 -11.69 -6.95
N ASN A 206 13.93 -12.20 -6.26
CA ASN A 206 12.68 -12.63 -6.89
C ASN A 206 11.72 -11.48 -7.23
N ALA A 207 12.06 -10.22 -6.92
CA ALA A 207 11.16 -9.08 -7.14
C ALA A 207 10.71 -8.98 -8.62
N ALA A 208 11.64 -9.11 -9.57
CA ALA A 208 11.30 -9.10 -10.99
C ALA A 208 10.46 -10.32 -11.42
N GLY A 209 10.65 -11.47 -10.77
CA GLY A 209 9.84 -12.68 -10.97
C GLY A 209 8.39 -12.45 -10.57
N MET A 210 8.17 -11.87 -9.39
CA MET A 210 6.84 -11.52 -8.90
C MET A 210 6.09 -10.56 -9.83
N VAL A 211 6.79 -9.59 -10.45
CA VAL A 211 6.17 -8.69 -11.44
C VAL A 211 5.61 -9.47 -12.62
N LYS A 212 6.41 -10.36 -13.22
CA LYS A 212 5.97 -11.17 -14.38
C LYS A 212 4.78 -12.06 -14.02
N GLU A 213 4.83 -12.68 -12.85
CA GLU A 213 3.77 -13.54 -12.37
C GLU A 213 2.46 -12.74 -12.14
N ALA A 214 2.56 -11.58 -11.49
CA ALA A 214 1.44 -10.70 -11.26
C ALA A 214 0.82 -10.17 -12.55
N GLU A 215 1.64 -9.78 -13.53
CA GLU A 215 1.17 -9.36 -14.86
C GLU A 215 0.36 -10.46 -15.53
N ALA A 216 0.86 -11.70 -15.53
CA ALA A 216 0.17 -12.83 -16.12
C ALA A 216 -1.18 -13.10 -15.43
N LYS A 217 -1.21 -13.13 -14.09
CA LYS A 217 -2.44 -13.36 -13.33
C LYS A 217 -3.47 -12.26 -13.53
N ALA A 218 -3.05 -11.00 -13.45
CA ALA A 218 -3.94 -9.86 -13.64
C ALA A 218 -4.50 -9.84 -15.08
N ALA A 219 -3.69 -10.16 -16.09
CA ALA A 219 -4.16 -10.26 -17.47
C ALA A 219 -5.19 -11.39 -17.68
N ASP A 220 -4.97 -12.55 -17.06
CA ASP A 220 -5.92 -13.68 -17.09
C ASP A 220 -7.24 -13.32 -16.39
N ILE A 221 -7.19 -12.75 -15.18
CA ILE A 221 -8.38 -12.27 -14.46
C ILE A 221 -9.14 -11.25 -15.31
N TYR A 222 -8.44 -10.23 -15.84
CA TYR A 222 -9.05 -9.20 -16.65
C TYR A 222 -9.73 -9.78 -17.90
N SER A 223 -9.06 -10.70 -18.60
CA SER A 223 -9.61 -11.34 -19.79
C SER A 223 -10.87 -12.17 -19.48
N LYS A 224 -10.86 -12.93 -18.37
CA LYS A 224 -12.02 -13.71 -17.91
C LYS A 224 -13.19 -12.82 -17.50
N VAL A 225 -12.91 -11.71 -16.82
CA VAL A 225 -13.94 -10.73 -16.46
C VAL A 225 -14.54 -10.10 -17.71
N MET A 226 -13.71 -9.65 -18.66
CA MET A 226 -14.18 -9.06 -19.92
C MET A 226 -15.03 -10.02 -20.75
N ALA A 227 -14.71 -11.32 -20.73
CA ALA A 227 -15.51 -12.33 -21.43
C ALA A 227 -16.89 -12.57 -20.77
N ALA A 228 -17.08 -12.12 -19.53
CA ALA A 228 -18.31 -12.28 -18.76
C ALA A 228 -19.18 -11.00 -18.69
N LEU A 229 -18.69 -9.88 -19.23
CA LEU A 229 -19.42 -8.62 -19.38
C LEU A 229 -20.17 -8.56 -20.72
#